data_AF-A0A965HEP8-F1
#
_entry.id   AF-A0A965HEP8-F1
#
_cell.length_a   1.000
_cell.length_b   1.000
_cell.length_c   1.000
_cell.angle_alpha   90.00
_cell.angle_beta   90.00
_cell.angle_gamma   90.00
#
_symmetry.space_group_name_H-M   'P 1'
#
loop_
_entity.id
_entity.type
_entity.pdbx_description
1 polymer ?
#
loop_
_entity_poly.entity_id
_entity_poly.type
_entity_poly.pdbx_seq_one_letter_code
_entity_poly.pdbx_strand_id
1 'polypeptide(L)'
;MSEMSPSPRSLEHPIIWVAVIAGTLGTIVLLNTIAWLTLPLVLAVVFYYLVEPLLQRMQLAGATPTQALGIFLGVAILLTAIASVTILPAMLNGLSEFQNNLPEYWDRLQMVMRNNLLSIEDKFHFAKKAKVAEAFQSQMDRFATTSGKEHIADAAIFLLHWLPSLLLVPFLAFFFLRDGAAFHRLVLRAVPNAFFEKTLILFDRLNRQMHAYFRGMLGLTLLDTVTLGLGLWFLGHGPGIFGFRDAM
;
A
#
# COMPACT_ATOMS: atom_id res chain seq x y z
N MET A 1 46.49 -50.72 28.81
CA MET A 1 45.20 -50.75 28.09
C MET A 1 44.22 -49.93 28.92
N SER A 2 44.00 -48.66 28.57
CA SER A 2 42.98 -47.81 29.19
C SER A 2 41.98 -47.43 28.11
N GLU A 3 40.80 -48.03 28.17
CA GLU A 3 39.67 -47.73 27.29
C GLU A 3 39.29 -46.25 27.44
N MET A 4 39.35 -45.53 26.33
CA MET A 4 38.87 -44.15 26.23
C MET A 4 37.38 -44.25 25.88
N SER A 5 36.51 -44.11 26.87
CA SER A 5 35.07 -44.05 26.64
C SER A 5 34.71 -42.75 25.90
N PRO A 6 33.93 -42.78 24.81
CA PRO A 6 33.54 -41.57 24.12
C PRO A 6 32.48 -40.84 24.96
N SER A 7 32.77 -39.60 25.34
CA SER A 7 31.82 -38.74 26.06
C SER A 7 30.58 -38.44 25.18
N PRO A 8 29.35 -38.50 25.72
CA PRO A 8 28.11 -38.47 24.92
C PRO A 8 27.66 -37.07 24.45
N ARG A 9 28.52 -36.03 24.50
CA ARG A 9 28.11 -34.63 24.31
C ARG A 9 28.16 -34.09 22.86
N SER A 10 28.59 -34.89 21.88
CA SER A 10 28.77 -34.40 20.50
C SER A 10 27.46 -34.23 19.70
N LEU A 11 26.34 -34.78 20.19
CA LEU A 11 25.06 -34.77 19.47
C LEU A 11 24.17 -33.55 19.78
N GLU A 12 24.49 -32.75 20.80
CA GLU A 12 23.67 -31.59 21.19
C GLU A 12 23.83 -30.40 20.24
N HIS A 13 25.03 -30.20 19.68
CA HIS A 13 25.30 -29.13 18.74
C HIS A 13 24.47 -29.20 17.43
N PRO A 14 24.40 -30.34 16.70
CA PRO A 14 23.63 -30.39 15.46
C PRO A 14 22.13 -30.21 15.68
N ILE A 15 21.57 -30.68 16.81
CA ILE A 15 20.13 -30.53 17.11
C ILE A 15 19.78 -29.05 17.33
N ILE A 16 20.63 -28.30 18.05
CA ILE A 16 20.43 -26.86 18.28
C ILE A 16 20.47 -26.10 16.94
N TRP A 17 21.43 -26.40 16.06
CA TRP A 17 21.51 -25.75 14.75
C TRP A 17 20.33 -26.09 13.86
N VAL A 18 19.87 -27.34 13.84
CA VAL A 18 18.66 -27.75 13.12
C VAL A 18 17.42 -27.03 13.67
N ALA A 19 17.30 -26.89 15.00
CA ALA A 19 16.19 -26.17 15.62
C ALA A 19 16.21 -24.66 15.28
N VAL A 20 17.38 -24.03 15.26
CA VAL A 20 17.54 -22.61 14.88
C VAL A 20 17.21 -22.42 13.40
N ILE A 21 17.71 -23.28 12.52
CA ILE A 21 17.41 -23.20 11.08
C ILE A 21 15.92 -23.43 10.84
N ALA A 22 15.32 -24.45 11.45
CA ALA A 22 13.90 -24.72 11.34
C ALA A 22 13.04 -23.58 11.91
N GLY A 23 13.44 -22.99 13.04
CA GLY A 23 12.77 -21.82 13.62
C GLY A 23 12.87 -20.57 12.73
N THR A 24 14.04 -20.33 12.14
CA THR A 24 14.25 -19.21 11.22
C THR A 24 13.45 -19.39 9.93
N LEU A 25 13.49 -20.59 9.34
CA LEU A 25 12.73 -20.93 8.14
C LEU A 25 11.22 -20.86 8.39
N GLY A 26 10.77 -21.40 9.53
CA GLY A 26 9.39 -21.30 9.99
C GLY A 26 8.94 -19.85 10.12
N THR A 27 9.78 -18.99 10.71
CA THR A 27 9.52 -17.54 10.85
C THR A 27 9.40 -16.87 9.48
N ILE A 28 10.29 -17.16 8.53
CA ILE A 28 10.26 -16.60 7.17
C ILE A 28 8.98 -17.01 6.44
N VAL A 29 8.58 -18.28 6.54
CA VAL A 29 7.34 -18.77 5.93
C VAL A 29 6.13 -18.09 6.55
N LEU A 30 6.08 -17.97 7.88
CA LEU A 30 5.01 -17.28 8.59
C LEU A 30 4.90 -15.80 8.18
N LEU A 31 6.04 -15.10 8.08
CA LEU A 31 6.09 -13.72 7.60
C LEU A 31 5.62 -13.60 6.15
N ASN A 32 5.99 -14.52 5.27
CA ASN A 32 5.53 -14.52 3.88
C ASN A 32 4.01 -14.75 3.78
N THR A 33 3.44 -15.62 4.62
CA THR A 33 1.99 -15.84 4.67
C THR A 33 1.24 -14.62 5.21
N ILE A 34 1.80 -13.90 6.18
CA ILE A 34 1.18 -12.71 6.78
C ILE A 34 1.50 -11.43 5.97
N ALA A 35 2.46 -11.47 5.03
CA ALA A 35 2.87 -10.31 4.24
C ALA A 35 1.70 -9.63 3.53
N TRP A 36 0.75 -10.41 3.01
CA TRP A 36 -0.49 -9.92 2.42
C TRP A 36 -1.32 -9.03 3.37
N LEU A 37 -1.34 -9.37 4.66
CA LEU A 37 -2.07 -8.63 5.68
C LEU A 37 -1.30 -7.39 6.17
N THR A 38 -0.01 -7.29 5.85
CA THR A 38 0.83 -6.18 6.32
C THR A 38 0.36 -4.84 5.75
N LEU A 39 -0.01 -4.79 4.46
CA LEU A 39 -0.49 -3.55 3.85
C LEU A 39 -1.79 -3.03 4.49
N PRO A 40 -2.89 -3.81 4.58
CA PRO A 40 -4.11 -3.31 5.22
C PRO A 40 -3.92 -3.01 6.70
N LEU A 41 -3.02 -3.71 7.39
CA LEU A 41 -2.66 -3.42 8.77
C LEU A 41 -1.99 -2.04 8.91
N VAL A 42 -0.98 -1.75 8.09
CA VAL A 42 -0.30 -0.45 8.07
C VAL A 42 -1.29 0.65 7.70
N LEU A 43 -2.10 0.44 6.65
CA LEU A 43 -3.14 1.39 6.26
C LEU A 43 -4.16 1.62 7.37
N ALA A 44 -4.55 0.59 8.12
CA ALA A 44 -5.46 0.73 9.25
C ALA A 44 -4.86 1.54 10.39
N VAL A 45 -3.55 1.42 10.67
CA VAL A 45 -2.85 2.26 11.64
C VAL A 45 -2.80 3.72 11.17
N VAL A 46 -2.53 3.95 9.88
CA VAL A 46 -2.62 5.29 9.28
C VAL A 46 -4.04 5.84 9.49
N PHE A 47 -5.06 5.08 9.10
CA PHE A 47 -6.47 5.45 9.27
C PHE A 47 -6.83 5.74 10.73
N TYR A 48 -6.31 4.97 11.67
CA TYR A 48 -6.46 5.21 13.10
C TYR A 48 -6.01 6.62 13.49
N TYR A 49 -4.79 7.02 13.09
CA TYR A 49 -4.26 8.36 13.38
C TYR A 49 -5.02 9.49 12.68
N LEU A 50 -5.60 9.23 11.51
CA LEU A 50 -6.44 10.19 10.80
C LEU A 50 -7.77 10.42 11.51
N VAL A 51 -8.41 9.35 11.98
CA VAL A 51 -9.78 9.37 12.52
C VAL A 51 -9.80 9.70 14.02
N GLU A 52 -8.78 9.32 14.79
CA GLU A 52 -8.68 9.63 16.22
C GLU A 52 -9.00 11.11 16.58
N PRO A 53 -8.45 12.15 15.91
CA PRO A 53 -8.81 13.54 16.20
C PRO A 53 -10.28 13.87 15.86
N LEU A 54 -10.88 13.19 14.89
CA LEU A 54 -12.29 13.37 14.56
C LEU A 54 -13.17 12.79 15.68
N LEU A 55 -12.84 11.62 16.22
CA LEU A 55 -13.53 11.07 17.40
C LEU A 55 -13.38 11.99 18.60
N GLN A 56 -12.18 12.54 18.85
CA GLN A 56 -11.98 13.49 19.95
C GLN A 56 -12.87 14.72 19.80
N ARG A 57 -13.02 15.26 18.58
CA ARG A 57 -13.96 16.37 18.30
C ARG A 57 -15.41 15.99 18.56
N MET A 58 -15.83 14.77 18.22
CA MET A 58 -17.18 14.28 18.52
C MET A 58 -17.41 14.13 20.03
N GLN A 59 -16.41 13.64 20.76
CA GLN A 59 -16.48 13.52 22.23
C GLN A 59 -16.54 14.90 22.90
N LEU A 60 -15.77 15.88 22.40
CA LEU A 60 -15.86 17.27 22.84
C LEU A 60 -17.23 17.90 22.53
N ALA A 61 -17.93 17.44 21.49
CA ALA A 61 -19.29 17.85 21.16
C ALA A 61 -20.38 17.16 22.02
N GLY A 62 -20.00 16.30 22.98
CA GLY A 62 -20.91 15.67 23.94
C GLY A 62 -21.26 14.20 23.65
N ALA A 63 -20.67 13.58 22.62
CA ALA A 63 -20.87 12.16 22.36
C ALA A 63 -20.11 11.29 23.38
N THR A 64 -20.74 10.22 23.87
CA THR A 64 -20.01 9.23 24.69
C THR A 64 -18.97 8.49 23.83
N PRO A 65 -17.87 7.98 24.41
CA PRO A 65 -16.85 7.24 23.65
C PRO A 65 -17.42 6.08 22.82
N THR A 66 -18.41 5.37 23.37
CA THR A 66 -19.11 4.27 22.69
C THR A 66 -20.00 4.75 21.54
N GLN A 67 -20.68 5.89 21.69
CA GLN A 67 -21.45 6.50 20.61
C GLN A 67 -20.55 7.00 19.47
N ALA A 68 -19.45 7.68 19.80
CA ALA A 68 -18.49 8.15 18.79
C ALA A 68 -17.91 6.99 17.97
N LEU A 69 -17.52 5.89 18.64
CA LEU A 69 -17.08 4.65 18.00
C LEU A 69 -18.17 3.99 17.15
N GLY A 70 -19.41 3.95 17.65
CA GLY A 70 -20.55 3.37 16.93
C GLY A 70 -20.92 4.15 15.66
N ILE A 71 -20.91 5.47 15.73
CA ILE A 71 -21.12 6.35 14.57
C ILE A 71 -20.00 6.14 13.56
N PHE A 72 -18.74 6.13 14.01
CA PHE A 72 -17.61 5.86 13.12
C PHE A 72 -17.74 4.51 12.42
N LEU A 73 -18.08 3.45 13.15
CA LEU A 73 -18.30 2.12 12.57
C LEU A 73 -19.43 2.14 11.53
N GLY A 74 -20.55 2.79 11.85
CA GLY A 74 -21.68 2.92 10.93
C GLY A 74 -21.28 3.65 9.63
N VAL A 75 -20.57 4.77 9.74
CA VAL A 75 -20.06 5.53 8.59
C VAL A 75 -19.03 4.71 7.82
N ALA A 76 -18.11 4.04 8.49
CA ALA A 76 -17.09 3.22 7.85
C ALA A 76 -17.71 2.04 7.07
N ILE A 77 -18.67 1.32 7.67
CA ILE A 77 -19.41 0.25 6.98
C ILE A 77 -20.17 0.80 5.78
N LEU A 78 -20.88 1.92 5.94
CA LEU A 78 -21.63 2.54 4.86
C LEU A 78 -20.71 2.94 3.69
N LEU A 79 -19.60 3.63 3.98
CA LEU A 79 -18.62 4.02 2.96
C LEU A 79 -18.00 2.80 2.26
N THR A 80 -17.69 1.76 3.03
CA THR A 80 -17.14 0.50 2.48
C THR A 80 -18.14 -0.22 1.60
N ALA A 81 -19.42 -0.25 2.00
CA ALA A 81 -20.50 -0.84 1.22
C ALA A 81 -20.72 -0.06 -0.08
N ILE A 82 -20.79 1.27 -0.01
CA ILE A 82 -20.91 2.14 -1.20
C ILE A 82 -19.71 1.91 -2.12
N ALA A 83 -18.49 1.96 -1.60
CA ALA A 83 -17.27 1.69 -2.36
C ALA A 83 -17.29 0.31 -3.01
N SER A 84 -17.82 -0.71 -2.32
CA SER A 84 -17.91 -2.06 -2.86
C SER A 84 -18.95 -2.20 -3.98
N VAL A 85 -20.00 -1.38 -3.97
CA VAL A 85 -21.02 -1.40 -5.02
C VAL A 85 -20.63 -0.51 -6.21
N THR A 86 -19.79 0.51 -6.01
CA THR A 86 -19.43 1.46 -7.08
C THR A 86 -18.03 1.23 -7.64
N ILE A 87 -17.02 1.15 -6.78
CA ILE A 87 -15.60 1.09 -7.19
C ILE A 87 -15.25 -0.29 -7.72
N LEU A 88 -15.68 -1.34 -7.03
CA LEU A 88 -15.40 -2.73 -7.42
C LEU A 88 -15.85 -3.07 -8.85
N PRO A 89 -17.11 -2.80 -9.27
CA PRO A 89 -17.52 -3.04 -10.66
C PRO A 89 -16.84 -2.07 -11.64
N ALA A 90 -16.63 -0.80 -11.27
CA ALA A 90 -15.91 0.14 -12.12
C ALA A 90 -14.46 -0.30 -12.40
N MET A 91 -13.78 -0.87 -11.40
CA MET A 91 -12.44 -1.41 -11.56
C MET A 91 -12.43 -2.70 -12.38
N LEU A 92 -13.40 -3.60 -12.20
CA LEU A 92 -13.55 -4.80 -13.01
C LEU A 92 -13.81 -4.46 -14.49
N ASN A 93 -14.71 -3.52 -14.75
CA ASN A 93 -15.00 -3.03 -16.09
C ASN A 93 -13.79 -2.31 -16.68
N GLY A 94 -13.15 -1.42 -15.92
CA GLY A 94 -11.94 -0.73 -16.32
C GLY A 94 -10.79 -1.68 -16.65
N LEU A 95 -10.65 -2.80 -15.92
CA LEU A 95 -9.68 -3.84 -16.23
C LEU A 95 -10.01 -4.56 -17.54
N SER A 96 -11.28 -4.90 -17.77
CA SER A 96 -11.75 -5.53 -19.02
C SER A 96 -11.52 -4.61 -20.21
N GLU A 97 -11.91 -3.33 -20.10
CA GLU A 97 -11.66 -2.30 -21.12
C GLU A 97 -10.17 -2.09 -21.35
N PHE A 98 -9.37 -2.04 -20.29
CA PHE A 98 -7.92 -1.90 -20.40
C PHE A 98 -7.27 -3.10 -21.10
N GLN A 99 -7.71 -4.34 -20.84
CA GLN A 99 -7.21 -5.52 -21.54
C GLN A 99 -7.61 -5.50 -23.02
N ASN A 100 -8.86 -5.14 -23.33
CA ASN A 100 -9.36 -5.10 -24.70
C ASN A 100 -8.70 -3.98 -25.52
N ASN A 101 -8.43 -2.83 -24.90
CA ASN A 101 -7.84 -1.65 -25.53
C ASN A 101 -6.31 -1.58 -25.36
N LEU A 102 -5.71 -2.57 -24.68
CA LEU A 102 -4.27 -2.63 -24.44
C LEU A 102 -3.44 -2.47 -25.74
N PRO A 103 -3.80 -3.13 -26.86
CA PRO A 103 -3.07 -2.96 -28.11
C PRO A 103 -3.11 -1.51 -28.60
N GLU A 104 -4.26 -0.85 -28.54
CA GLU A 104 -4.42 0.54 -29.01
C GLU A 104 -3.66 1.53 -28.11
N TYR A 105 -3.67 1.33 -26.78
CA TYR A 105 -2.86 2.13 -25.86
C TYR A 105 -1.37 1.93 -26.09
N TRP A 106 -0.95 0.70 -26.37
CA TRP A 106 0.43 0.37 -26.69
C TRP A 106 0.89 1.07 -27.97
N ASP A 107 0.08 1.02 -29.03
CA ASP A 107 0.39 1.65 -30.32
C ASP A 107 0.46 3.18 -30.19
N ARG A 108 -0.47 3.79 -29.43
CA ARG A 108 -0.41 5.24 -29.12
C ARG A 108 0.84 5.61 -28.33
N LEU A 109 1.22 4.82 -27.33
CA LEU A 109 2.42 5.05 -26.55
C LEU A 109 3.69 4.97 -27.42
N GLN A 110 3.78 3.93 -28.27
CA GLN A 110 4.87 3.79 -29.23
C GLN A 110 4.95 5.00 -30.16
N MET A 111 3.81 5.48 -30.67
CA MET A 111 3.76 6.64 -31.55
C MET A 111 4.24 7.92 -30.85
N VAL A 112 3.75 8.20 -29.64
CA VAL A 112 4.16 9.38 -28.86
C VAL A 112 5.65 9.31 -28.54
N MET A 113 6.15 8.17 -28.07
CA MET A 113 7.56 8.01 -27.74
C MET A 113 8.44 8.12 -28.98
N ARG A 114 8.06 7.48 -30.09
CA ARG A 114 8.79 7.59 -31.36
C ARG A 114 8.86 9.02 -31.85
N ASN A 115 7.75 9.77 -31.82
CA ASN A 115 7.73 11.18 -32.24
C ASN A 115 8.61 12.07 -31.36
N ASN A 116 8.62 11.82 -30.05
CA ASN A 116 9.52 12.51 -29.12
C ASN A 116 11.00 12.16 -29.38
N LEU A 117 11.31 10.88 -29.62
CA LEU A 117 12.67 10.43 -29.92
C LEU A 117 13.18 10.96 -31.26
N LEU A 118 12.34 11.01 -32.29
CA LEU A 118 12.67 11.65 -33.57
C LEU A 118 12.95 13.15 -33.39
N SER A 119 12.14 13.84 -32.57
CA SER A 119 12.37 15.24 -32.23
C SER A 119 13.69 15.47 -31.46
N ILE A 120 14.17 14.47 -30.73
CA ILE A 120 15.48 14.48 -30.05
C ILE A 120 16.61 14.20 -31.04
N GLU A 121 16.45 13.24 -31.95
CA GLU A 121 17.44 12.94 -32.99
C GLU A 121 17.67 14.13 -33.93
N ASP A 122 16.62 14.89 -34.24
CA ASP A 122 16.74 16.10 -35.06
C ASP A 122 17.51 17.22 -34.36
N LYS A 123 17.48 17.26 -33.01
CA LYS A 123 18.19 18.26 -32.21
C LYS A 123 19.61 17.85 -31.85
N PHE A 124 19.89 16.54 -31.77
CA PHE A 124 21.16 16.01 -31.25
C PHE A 124 21.83 15.02 -32.21
N HIS A 125 23.00 15.42 -32.71
CA HIS A 125 23.76 14.67 -33.72
C HIS A 125 24.25 13.28 -33.23
N PHE A 126 24.46 13.10 -31.92
CA PHE A 126 24.85 11.81 -31.33
C PHE A 126 23.68 10.81 -31.34
N ALA A 127 22.46 11.28 -31.04
CA ALA A 127 21.25 10.46 -31.01
C ALA A 127 20.90 9.97 -32.41
N LYS A 128 21.00 10.86 -33.41
CA LYS A 128 20.82 10.51 -34.84
C LYS A 128 21.81 9.45 -35.32
N LYS A 129 23.08 9.52 -34.87
CA LYS A 129 24.11 8.53 -35.24
C LYS A 129 23.88 7.17 -34.59
N ALA A 130 23.28 7.16 -33.40
CA ALA A 130 22.92 5.94 -32.67
C ALA A 130 21.55 5.36 -33.07
N LYS A 131 20.76 6.07 -33.89
CA LYS A 131 19.41 5.67 -34.30
C LYS A 131 18.53 5.22 -33.13
N VAL A 132 18.50 6.04 -32.09
CA VAL A 132 17.81 5.76 -30.83
C VAL A 132 16.32 5.47 -31.04
N ALA A 133 15.67 6.12 -32.01
CA ALA A 133 14.27 5.86 -32.36
C ALA A 133 14.05 4.45 -32.93
N GLU A 134 14.90 3.99 -33.86
CA GLU A 134 14.83 2.62 -34.42
C GLU A 134 15.18 1.58 -33.34
N ALA A 135 16.21 1.83 -32.54
CA ALA A 135 16.61 0.95 -31.44
C ALA A 135 15.47 0.80 -30.42
N PHE A 136 14.84 1.90 -30.03
CA PHE A 136 13.68 1.90 -29.13
C PHE A 136 12.51 1.10 -29.72
N GLN A 137 12.16 1.32 -30.99
CA GLN A 137 11.07 0.59 -31.65
C GLN A 137 11.34 -0.91 -31.64
N SER A 138 12.55 -1.33 -32.01
CA SER A 138 12.93 -2.75 -32.03
C SER A 138 12.84 -3.42 -30.65
N GLN A 139 13.21 -2.70 -29.59
CA GLN A 139 13.09 -3.19 -28.23
C GLN A 139 11.63 -3.32 -27.80
N MET A 140 10.78 -2.38 -28.24
CA MET A 140 9.37 -2.35 -27.91
C MET A 140 8.57 -3.43 -28.64
N ASP A 141 8.95 -3.74 -29.88
CA ASP A 141 8.36 -4.85 -30.64
C ASP A 141 8.78 -6.22 -30.06
N ARG A 142 10.04 -6.34 -29.62
CA ARG A 142 10.52 -7.53 -28.86
C ARG A 142 9.76 -7.71 -27.55
N PHE A 143 9.52 -6.63 -26.81
CA PHE A 143 8.72 -6.69 -25.58
C PHE A 143 7.27 -7.11 -25.85
N ALA A 144 6.64 -6.54 -26.89
CA ALA A 144 5.28 -6.90 -27.28
C ALA A 144 5.13 -8.36 -27.74
N THR A 145 6.15 -8.93 -28.38
CA THR A 145 6.15 -10.33 -28.88
C THR A 145 6.53 -11.36 -27.82
N THR A 146 7.22 -10.96 -26.74
CA THR A 146 7.71 -11.88 -25.68
C THR A 146 6.82 -11.84 -24.42
N SER A 147 5.49 -11.82 -24.58
CA SER A 147 4.52 -11.76 -23.47
C SER A 147 4.49 -10.46 -22.65
N GLY A 148 5.08 -9.36 -23.12
CA GLY A 148 5.03 -8.08 -22.40
C GLY A 148 3.60 -7.56 -22.14
N LYS A 149 2.66 -7.87 -23.05
CA LYS A 149 1.24 -7.55 -22.90
C LYS A 149 0.56 -8.34 -21.79
N GLU A 150 0.93 -9.62 -21.63
CA GLU A 150 0.43 -10.50 -20.56
C GLU A 150 0.93 -10.01 -19.20
N HIS A 151 2.20 -9.58 -19.09
CA HIS A 151 2.73 -9.02 -17.83
C HIS A 151 2.00 -7.75 -17.37
N ILE A 152 1.56 -6.90 -18.31
CA ILE A 152 0.79 -5.69 -17.99
C ILE A 152 -0.62 -6.07 -17.52
N ALA A 153 -1.26 -7.03 -18.18
CA ALA A 153 -2.55 -7.56 -17.76
C ALA A 153 -2.46 -8.23 -16.39
N ASP A 154 -1.42 -9.03 -16.15
CA ASP A 154 -1.15 -9.69 -14.88
C ASP A 154 -0.88 -8.69 -13.75
N ALA A 155 -0.16 -7.59 -14.02
CA ALA A 155 0.04 -6.52 -13.05
C ALA A 155 -1.30 -5.84 -12.67
N ALA A 156 -2.19 -5.63 -13.64
CA ALA A 156 -3.50 -5.04 -13.39
C ALA A 156 -4.43 -6.00 -12.63
N ILE A 157 -4.38 -7.31 -12.95
CA ILE A 157 -5.05 -8.36 -12.19
C ILE A 157 -4.47 -8.48 -10.77
N PHE A 158 -3.14 -8.35 -10.61
CA PHE A 158 -2.48 -8.37 -9.32
C PHE A 158 -3.00 -7.24 -8.42
N LEU A 159 -3.13 -6.01 -8.93
CA LEU A 159 -3.76 -4.90 -8.19
C LEU A 159 -5.18 -5.25 -7.73
N LEU A 160 -5.94 -5.93 -8.58
CA LEU A 160 -7.30 -6.37 -8.26
C LEU A 160 -7.34 -7.39 -7.13
N HIS A 161 -6.34 -8.26 -7.03
CA HIS A 161 -6.25 -9.20 -5.92
C HIS A 161 -6.17 -8.47 -4.58
N TRP A 162 -5.58 -7.26 -4.50
CA TRP A 162 -5.44 -6.53 -3.23
C TRP A 162 -6.74 -5.86 -2.77
N LEU A 163 -7.75 -5.72 -3.63
CA LEU A 163 -9.03 -5.06 -3.30
C LEU A 163 -9.71 -5.66 -2.05
N PRO A 164 -9.91 -6.99 -1.95
CA PRO A 164 -10.44 -7.62 -0.73
C PRO A 164 -9.64 -7.27 0.52
N SER A 165 -8.31 -7.15 0.41
CA SER A 165 -7.46 -6.76 1.55
C SER A 165 -7.72 -5.32 1.98
N LEU A 166 -7.94 -4.40 1.02
CA LEU A 166 -8.26 -3.00 1.31
C LEU A 166 -9.61 -2.86 2.02
N LEU A 167 -10.58 -3.74 1.76
CA LEU A 167 -11.85 -3.76 2.47
C LEU A 167 -11.70 -4.13 3.97
N LEU A 168 -10.58 -4.75 4.37
CA LEU A 168 -10.27 -5.02 5.78
C LEU A 168 -9.78 -3.78 6.53
N VAL A 169 -9.26 -2.76 5.83
CA VAL A 169 -8.72 -1.53 6.43
C VAL A 169 -9.71 -0.87 7.40
N PRO A 170 -10.98 -0.58 7.02
CA PRO A 170 -11.95 0.04 7.94
C PRO A 170 -12.27 -0.84 9.15
N PHE A 171 -12.28 -2.17 8.97
CA PHE A 171 -12.51 -3.12 10.07
C PHE A 171 -11.34 -3.14 11.06
N LEU A 172 -10.11 -3.22 10.55
CA LEU A 172 -8.89 -3.17 11.36
C LEU A 172 -8.74 -1.81 12.05
N ALA A 173 -9.04 -0.72 11.35
CA ALA A 173 -9.04 0.63 11.92
C ALA A 173 -10.02 0.71 13.09
N PHE A 174 -11.26 0.23 12.91
CA PHE A 174 -12.23 0.18 14.01
C PHE A 174 -11.70 -0.61 15.22
N PHE A 175 -11.08 -1.77 14.99
CA PHE A 175 -10.47 -2.56 16.07
C PHE A 175 -9.39 -1.77 16.81
N PHE A 176 -8.51 -1.06 16.09
CA PHE A 176 -7.49 -0.19 16.69
C PHE A 176 -8.09 1.00 17.44
N LEU A 177 -9.14 1.63 16.90
CA LEU A 177 -9.83 2.74 17.57
C LEU A 177 -10.53 2.28 18.86
N ARG A 178 -11.13 1.09 18.86
CA ARG A 178 -11.86 0.54 20.01
C ARG A 178 -10.93 0.06 21.11
N ASP A 179 -9.93 -0.75 20.75
CA ASP A 179 -9.12 -1.53 21.69
C ASP A 179 -7.61 -1.21 21.60
N GLY A 180 -7.23 -0.03 21.12
CA GLY A 180 -5.82 0.38 20.98
C GLY A 180 -4.98 0.24 22.26
N ALA A 181 -5.58 0.43 23.44
CA ALA A 181 -4.92 0.20 24.72
C ALA A 181 -4.62 -1.29 25.00
N ALA A 182 -5.42 -2.22 24.48
CA ALA A 182 -5.12 -3.65 24.55
C ALA A 182 -3.94 -4.01 23.65
N PHE A 183 -3.87 -3.42 22.45
CA PHE A 183 -2.73 -3.60 21.54
C PHE A 183 -1.43 -3.08 22.15
N HIS A 184 -1.43 -1.88 22.73
CA HIS A 184 -0.27 -1.35 23.46
C HIS A 184 0.17 -2.29 24.59
N ARG A 185 -0.76 -2.81 25.38
CA ARG A 185 -0.45 -3.74 26.47
C ARG A 185 0.13 -5.06 25.96
N LEU A 186 -0.33 -5.56 24.82
CA LEU A 186 0.22 -6.76 24.18
C LEU A 186 1.68 -6.54 23.76
N VAL A 187 1.96 -5.43 23.08
CA VAL A 187 3.32 -5.08 22.63
C VAL A 187 4.24 -4.86 23.83
N LEU A 188 3.79 -4.13 24.84
CA LEU A 188 4.59 -3.84 26.04
C LEU A 188 4.87 -5.09 26.89
N ARG A 189 3.98 -6.11 26.86
CA ARG A 189 4.22 -7.39 27.54
C ARG A 189 5.34 -8.21 26.92
N ALA A 190 5.64 -8.02 25.63
CA ALA A 190 6.75 -8.70 24.96
C ALA A 190 8.12 -8.09 25.33
N VAL A 191 8.13 -6.92 25.97
CA VAL A 191 9.36 -6.20 26.33
C VAL A 191 9.89 -6.70 27.68
N PRO A 192 11.17 -7.11 27.77
CA PRO A 192 11.79 -7.44 29.05
C PRO A 192 11.74 -6.26 30.02
N ASN A 193 11.48 -6.54 31.31
CA ASN A 193 11.31 -5.50 32.34
C ASN A 193 12.46 -4.48 32.40
N ALA A 194 13.70 -4.92 32.12
CA ALA A 194 14.89 -4.06 32.10
C ALA A 194 14.84 -2.88 31.10
N PHE A 195 14.04 -3.00 30.03
CA PHE A 195 13.92 -1.97 28.99
C PHE A 195 12.52 -1.34 28.93
N PHE A 196 11.65 -1.65 29.89
CA PHE A 196 10.25 -1.24 29.88
C PHE A 196 10.09 0.28 29.82
N GLU A 197 10.77 1.00 30.72
CA GLU A 197 10.69 2.46 30.80
C GLU A 197 11.19 3.14 29.51
N LYS A 198 12.35 2.71 29.00
CA LYS A 198 12.91 3.24 27.75
C LYS A 198 11.96 3.00 26.57
N THR A 199 11.36 1.80 26.51
CA THR A 199 10.42 1.45 25.45
C THR A 199 9.14 2.28 25.53
N LEU A 200 8.63 2.50 26.74
CA LEU A 200 7.44 3.33 26.96
C LEU A 200 7.67 4.78 26.50
N ILE A 201 8.82 5.38 26.86
CA ILE A 201 9.19 6.74 26.44
C ILE A 201 9.36 6.81 24.92
N LEU A 202 10.02 5.82 24.31
CA LEU A 202 10.20 5.75 22.87
C LEU A 202 8.85 5.64 22.16
N PHE A 203 7.97 4.77 22.63
CA PHE A 203 6.65 4.55 22.07
C PHE A 203 5.81 5.83 22.12
N ASP A 204 5.83 6.52 23.26
CA ASP A 204 5.13 7.79 23.44
C ASP A 204 5.67 8.90 22.52
N ARG A 205 6.99 8.97 22.33
CA ARG A 205 7.62 9.88 21.36
C ARG A 205 7.25 9.53 19.91
N LEU A 206 7.29 8.25 19.55
CA LEU A 206 6.89 7.77 18.23
C LEU A 206 5.42 8.09 17.96
N ASN A 207 4.55 7.82 18.91
CA ASN A 207 3.12 8.09 18.80
C ASN A 207 2.85 9.57 18.54
N ARG A 208 3.49 10.48 19.30
CA ARG A 208 3.40 11.93 19.06
C ARG A 208 3.92 12.33 17.67
N GLN A 209 5.05 11.76 17.26
CA GLN A 209 5.64 12.06 15.95
C GLN A 209 4.74 11.59 14.80
N MET A 210 4.15 10.39 14.91
CA MET A 210 3.19 9.86 13.95
C MET A 210 1.95 10.75 13.85
N HIS A 211 1.38 11.18 14.97
CA HIS A 211 0.26 12.12 14.98
C HIS A 211 0.59 13.43 14.25
N ALA A 212 1.75 14.04 14.53
CA ALA A 212 2.16 15.28 13.88
C ALA A 212 2.42 15.07 12.37
N TYR A 213 3.09 13.98 12.01
CA TYR A 213 3.39 13.63 10.62
C TYR A 213 2.13 13.41 9.79
N PHE A 214 1.21 12.54 10.24
CA PHE A 214 -0.01 12.25 9.47
C PHE A 214 -0.94 13.45 9.36
N ARG A 215 -1.01 14.32 10.39
CA ARG A 215 -1.76 15.59 10.31
C ARG A 215 -1.15 16.54 9.29
N GLY A 216 0.18 16.67 9.28
CA GLY A 216 0.89 17.48 8.29
C GLY A 216 0.70 16.94 6.88
N MET A 217 0.82 15.62 6.72
CA MET A 217 0.64 14.93 5.45
C MET A 217 -0.79 15.10 4.93
N LEU A 218 -1.81 14.97 5.79
CA LEU A 218 -3.20 15.24 5.43
C LEU A 218 -3.41 16.67 4.94
N GLY A 219 -2.90 17.66 5.69
CA GLY A 219 -2.98 19.06 5.29
C GLY A 219 -2.31 19.32 3.95
N LEU A 220 -1.12 18.73 3.73
CA LEU A 220 -0.40 18.82 2.47
C LEU A 220 -1.18 18.17 1.32
N THR A 221 -1.73 16.97 1.52
CA THR A 221 -2.51 16.28 0.48
C THR A 221 -3.79 17.03 0.13
N LEU A 222 -4.45 17.66 1.12
CA LEU A 222 -5.62 18.50 0.86
C LEU A 222 -5.24 19.74 0.06
N LEU A 223 -4.14 20.40 0.42
CA LEU A 223 -3.65 21.56 -0.31
C LEU A 223 -3.27 21.20 -1.75
N ASP A 224 -2.58 20.08 -1.94
CA ASP A 224 -2.19 19.56 -3.25
C ASP A 224 -3.41 19.22 -4.09
N THR A 225 -4.39 18.51 -3.51
CA THR A 225 -5.66 18.16 -4.16
C THR A 225 -6.43 19.41 -4.63
N VAL A 226 -6.53 20.43 -3.78
CA VAL A 226 -7.22 21.69 -4.13
C VAL A 226 -6.44 22.43 -5.21
N THR A 227 -5.12 22.51 -5.09
CA THR A 227 -4.28 23.25 -6.04
C THR A 227 -4.28 22.59 -7.43
N LEU A 228 -4.12 21.27 -7.49
CA LEU A 228 -4.20 20.50 -8.72
C LEU A 228 -5.61 20.53 -9.31
N GLY A 229 -6.64 20.39 -8.48
CA GLY A 229 -8.04 20.46 -8.91
C GLY A 229 -8.37 21.82 -9.54
N LEU A 230 -7.95 22.92 -8.90
CA LEU A 230 -8.11 24.27 -9.44
C LEU A 230 -7.23 24.51 -10.68
N GLY A 231 -6.01 23.99 -10.71
CA GLY A 231 -5.10 24.11 -11.85
C GLY A 231 -5.65 23.42 -13.09
N LEU A 232 -6.17 22.20 -12.95
CA LEU A 232 -6.82 21.47 -14.03
C LEU A 232 -8.10 22.18 -14.52
N TRP A 233 -8.91 22.67 -13.58
CA TRP A 233 -10.11 23.44 -13.91
C TRP A 233 -9.76 24.71 -14.70
N PHE A 234 -8.69 25.43 -14.32
CA PHE A 234 -8.22 26.62 -15.01
C PHE A 234 -7.69 26.34 -16.43
N LEU A 235 -7.09 25.16 -16.65
CA LEU A 235 -6.59 24.71 -17.95
C LEU A 235 -7.71 24.28 -18.93
N GLY A 236 -8.98 24.35 -18.54
CA GLY A 236 -10.11 24.05 -19.41
C GLY A 236 -10.34 22.56 -19.64
N HIS A 237 -9.58 21.69 -18.97
CA HIS A 237 -9.96 20.30 -18.81
C HIS A 237 -11.06 20.24 -17.74
N GLY A 238 -12.28 19.87 -18.15
CA GLY A 238 -13.48 19.78 -17.30
C GLY A 238 -13.23 19.05 -15.98
N PRO A 239 -14.12 19.24 -14.98
CA PRO A 239 -13.74 19.25 -13.57
C PRO A 239 -13.12 17.92 -13.15
N GLY A 240 -11.78 17.91 -12.99
CA GLY A 240 -10.98 16.73 -12.65
C GLY A 240 -11.28 16.09 -11.29
N ILE A 241 -12.32 16.54 -10.58
CA ILE A 241 -12.85 15.90 -9.35
C ILE A 241 -14.40 15.98 -9.27
N PHE A 242 -15.07 16.93 -9.95
CA PHE A 242 -16.55 16.99 -10.01
C PHE A 242 -17.18 16.24 -11.21
N GLY A 243 -16.36 15.62 -12.07
CA GLY A 243 -16.82 14.79 -13.20
C GLY A 243 -17.54 13.48 -12.83
N PHE A 244 -17.73 13.18 -11.54
CA PHE A 244 -18.63 12.10 -11.11
C PHE A 244 -20.11 12.38 -11.41
N ARG A 245 -20.46 13.63 -11.77
CA ARG A 245 -21.84 14.00 -12.13
C ARG A 245 -22.21 13.75 -13.59
N ASP A 246 -21.23 13.56 -14.48
CA ASP A 246 -21.48 13.34 -15.91
C ASP A 246 -21.51 11.84 -16.28
N ALA A 247 -21.42 10.95 -15.28
CA ALA A 247 -21.46 9.49 -15.42
C ALA A 247 -22.76 8.85 -14.84
N MET A 248 -23.80 9.65 -14.61
CA MET A 248 -25.20 9.20 -14.42
C MET A 248 -26.06 9.78 -15.53
#